data_AF-A0A3E0W032-F1
#
_entry.id   AF-A0A3E0W032-F1
#
_cell.length_a   1.000
_cell.length_b   1.000
_cell.length_c   1.000
_cell.angle_alpha   90.00
_cell.angle_beta   90.00
_cell.angle_gamma   90.00
#
_symmetry.space_group_name_H-M   'P 1'
#
loop_
_entity.id
_entity.type
_entity.pdbx_description
1 polymer ?
#
loop_
_entity_poly.entity_id
_entity_poly.type
_entity_poly.pdbx_seq_one_letter_code
_entity_poly.pdbx_strand_id
1 'polypeptide(L)'
;MKIRTSACAALTALLLAAGLLSAAPTAAAQSGQDAGPTLEQQNAAHDHVMGATLVAEEPGSPSLGPQVATEARTAASATGTHVLGMDVSGWQESVDWGTAWSNGARFVYIKTTESDDYASSHFAGQWSGATDVGMVRGAYHFANPFESTGAVQANWFVDHGGRWSPDGRTLPPLLDIEYDPYTGTDHTNSCYGLSPAVMVAWIREFSNTVLARTGVRPAIYTTTNWWKLCTGNSSSFGANPLFIARWPENISDGAGTLPAGWSDYSIWQYASTGTFPGDQDLFNGDYSQLHLFVSNGQTPTGGPSLDANYISALYQDYLDRFPSAANINFWEGFLATGSPRSTIAASFVDSDEYRLKRIDAAYHDILGRTAEVSGRQNWLRAMQAGVITTDDIETSFYASDEYYQRHGGTDTSFAKALYNTLLERDGGASEYAFWAGLTRQQGRAWVTAQFWDSTETISKRVAAMYNRYLGRQPDPSGLSTWVALDLQLGDSGVRAGLTSSGEYFARSQAR
;
A
#
# COMPACT_ATOMS: atom_id res chain seq x y z
N MET A 1 80.58 2.13 -14.40
CA MET A 1 80.64 3.35 -15.24
C MET A 1 80.21 2.98 -16.65
N LYS A 2 79.44 3.86 -17.33
CA LYS A 2 78.75 3.72 -18.65
C LYS A 2 77.27 3.35 -18.49
N ILE A 3 76.39 4.33 -18.27
CA ILE A 3 75.76 5.25 -19.23
C ILE A 3 75.01 4.48 -20.34
N ARG A 4 73.67 4.51 -20.28
CA ARG A 4 72.74 4.07 -21.32
C ARG A 4 71.86 5.25 -21.73
N THR A 5 71.81 5.53 -23.02
CA THR A 5 70.82 6.41 -23.67
C THR A 5 70.43 5.83 -25.02
N SER A 6 69.14 6.01 -25.34
CA SER A 6 68.48 6.02 -26.66
C SER A 6 68.25 4.65 -27.33
N ALA A 7 67.02 4.12 -27.38
CA ALA A 7 65.81 4.54 -28.14
C ALA A 7 65.77 3.98 -29.57
N CYS A 8 64.77 3.12 -29.87
CA CYS A 8 64.03 3.14 -31.14
C CYS A 8 62.77 2.23 -31.11
N ALA A 9 61.73 2.74 -31.79
CA ALA A 9 60.38 2.22 -32.08
C ALA A 9 60.34 0.76 -32.63
N ALA A 10 59.23 0.02 -32.76
CA ALA A 10 57.83 0.37 -33.03
C ALA A 10 56.91 -0.87 -32.87
N LEU A 11 55.60 -0.65 -33.08
CA LEU A 11 54.49 -1.55 -33.47
C LEU A 11 53.44 -1.98 -32.42
N THR A 12 52.29 -1.30 -32.54
CA THR A 12 50.90 -1.83 -32.62
C THR A 12 50.47 -2.97 -31.69
N ALA A 13 49.53 -2.65 -30.79
CA ALA A 13 48.44 -3.54 -30.42
C ALA A 13 47.14 -2.74 -30.24
N LEU A 14 46.18 -3.02 -31.12
CA LEU A 14 44.76 -2.70 -30.97
C LEU A 14 44.25 -3.45 -29.74
N LEU A 15 43.71 -2.75 -28.75
CA LEU A 15 42.93 -3.37 -27.66
C LEU A 15 41.47 -2.96 -27.84
N LEU A 16 40.69 -3.85 -28.44
CA LEU A 16 39.24 -3.90 -28.22
C LEU A 16 39.03 -4.32 -26.75
N ALA A 17 38.66 -3.38 -25.90
CA ALA A 17 38.04 -3.71 -24.62
C ALA A 17 36.57 -4.05 -24.89
N ALA A 18 36.27 -5.34 -25.00
CA ALA A 18 34.90 -5.83 -24.94
C ALA A 18 34.31 -5.47 -23.56
N GLY A 19 33.23 -4.71 -23.54
CA GLY A 19 32.46 -4.42 -22.34
C GLY A 19 31.86 -5.72 -21.79
N LEU A 20 32.31 -6.13 -20.62
CA LEU A 20 31.55 -7.03 -19.76
C LEU A 20 30.46 -6.19 -19.10
N LEU A 21 29.31 -6.08 -19.76
CA LEU A 21 28.06 -5.83 -19.03
C LEU A 21 27.85 -7.06 -18.14
N SER A 22 28.02 -6.90 -16.84
CA SER A 22 27.46 -7.82 -15.86
C SER A 22 25.94 -7.71 -15.98
N ALA A 23 25.34 -8.61 -16.75
CA ALA A 23 23.91 -8.84 -16.69
C ALA A 23 23.58 -9.23 -15.25
N ALA A 24 22.82 -8.39 -14.56
CA ALA A 24 22.13 -8.81 -13.34
C ALA A 24 21.32 -10.06 -13.71
N PRO A 25 21.33 -11.12 -12.88
CA PRO A 25 20.51 -12.28 -13.17
C PRO A 25 19.05 -11.80 -13.15
N THR A 26 18.40 -11.84 -14.31
CA THR A 26 16.94 -11.88 -14.38
C THR A 26 16.52 -13.08 -13.57
N ALA A 27 16.00 -12.84 -12.37
CA ALA A 27 15.36 -13.86 -11.57
C ALA A 27 14.26 -14.47 -12.44
N ALA A 28 14.48 -15.70 -12.89
CA ALA A 28 13.45 -16.49 -13.51
C ALA A 28 12.30 -16.58 -12.51
N ALA A 29 11.09 -16.24 -12.94
CA ALA A 29 9.87 -16.52 -12.20
C ALA A 29 9.92 -18.00 -11.78
N GLN A 30 9.85 -18.29 -10.48
CA GLN A 30 9.68 -19.64 -9.97
C GLN A 30 8.29 -20.13 -10.38
N SER A 31 8.17 -20.67 -11.58
CA SER A 31 6.97 -21.33 -12.08
C SER A 31 6.94 -22.80 -11.64
N GLY A 32 7.01 -23.04 -10.33
CA GLY A 32 6.99 -24.38 -9.76
C GLY A 32 6.79 -24.30 -8.25
N GLN A 33 5.56 -24.07 -7.81
CA GLN A 33 5.18 -24.39 -6.43
C GLN A 33 4.55 -25.79 -6.46
N ASP A 34 5.19 -26.70 -5.73
CA ASP A 34 4.68 -28.02 -5.40
C ASP A 34 3.26 -27.90 -4.82
N ALA A 35 2.44 -28.94 -5.01
CA ALA A 35 1.19 -29.05 -4.28
C ALA A 35 1.46 -28.82 -2.78
N GLY A 36 0.64 -28.00 -2.13
CA GLY A 36 0.74 -27.74 -0.69
C GLY A 36 0.76 -29.03 0.14
N PRO A 37 1.06 -28.94 1.45
CA PRO A 37 1.14 -30.12 2.32
C PRO A 37 -0.15 -30.95 2.24
N THR A 38 -0.01 -32.27 2.19
CA THR A 38 -1.18 -33.16 2.26
C THR A 38 -1.83 -33.06 3.63
N LEU A 39 -3.14 -33.33 3.73
CA LEU A 39 -3.84 -33.35 5.01
C LEU A 39 -3.18 -34.31 6.02
N GLU A 40 -2.60 -35.43 5.54
CA GLU A 40 -1.83 -36.36 6.38
C GLU A 40 -0.57 -35.72 6.98
N GLN A 41 0.16 -34.92 6.20
CA GLN A 41 1.34 -34.18 6.69
C GLN A 41 0.94 -33.12 7.72
N GLN A 42 -0.18 -32.45 7.50
CA GLN A 42 -0.72 -31.43 8.41
C GLN A 42 -1.18 -32.05 9.74
N ASN A 43 -1.93 -33.16 9.68
CA ASN A 43 -2.32 -33.96 10.85
C ASN A 43 -1.12 -34.42 11.67
N ALA A 44 -0.04 -34.87 11.03
CA ALA A 44 1.17 -35.30 11.73
C ALA A 44 1.94 -34.15 12.40
N ALA A 45 1.83 -32.94 11.86
CA ALA A 45 2.51 -31.75 12.37
C ALA A 45 1.67 -30.94 13.38
N HIS A 46 0.36 -31.20 13.48
CA HIS A 46 -0.61 -30.34 14.16
C HIS A 46 -0.54 -28.89 13.64
N ASP A 47 -0.35 -28.76 12.32
CA ASP A 47 -0.20 -27.47 11.65
C ASP A 47 -1.07 -27.39 10.39
N HIS A 48 -2.39 -27.30 10.54
CA HIS A 48 -3.32 -27.13 9.42
C HIS A 48 -3.28 -25.73 8.78
N VAL A 49 -3.27 -25.67 7.45
CA VAL A 49 -3.52 -24.42 6.72
C VAL A 49 -4.99 -24.02 6.85
N MET A 50 -5.30 -22.74 6.66
CA MET A 50 -6.68 -22.29 6.58
C MET A 50 -7.31 -22.87 5.29
N GLY A 51 -8.37 -23.66 5.42
CA GLY A 51 -8.96 -24.38 4.30
C GLY A 51 -8.38 -25.77 4.02
N ALA A 52 -7.60 -26.33 4.95
CA ALA A 52 -6.92 -27.63 4.81
C ALA A 52 -7.86 -28.78 4.42
N THR A 53 -9.12 -28.68 4.82
CA THR A 53 -10.11 -29.75 4.68
C THR A 53 -11.06 -29.59 3.49
N LEU A 54 -11.06 -28.44 2.82
CA LEU A 54 -12.05 -28.11 1.79
C LEU A 54 -12.06 -29.09 0.62
N VAL A 55 -10.88 -29.46 0.11
CA VAL A 55 -10.77 -30.40 -1.03
C VAL A 55 -11.33 -31.78 -0.68
N ALA A 56 -11.15 -32.22 0.56
CA ALA A 56 -11.59 -33.53 1.02
C ALA A 56 -13.10 -33.59 1.27
N GLU A 57 -13.67 -32.53 1.84
CA GLU A 57 -15.05 -32.51 2.34
C GLU A 57 -16.06 -31.89 1.36
N GLU A 58 -15.59 -31.08 0.39
CA GLU A 58 -16.44 -30.43 -0.62
C GLU A 58 -16.05 -30.84 -2.05
N PRO A 59 -16.41 -32.07 -2.50
CA PRO A 59 -16.10 -32.57 -3.84
C PRO A 59 -16.78 -31.70 -4.91
N GLY A 60 -16.01 -30.79 -5.50
CA GLY A 60 -16.49 -29.72 -6.36
C GLY A 60 -15.77 -28.39 -6.16
N SER A 61 -14.97 -28.26 -5.09
CA SER A 61 -14.01 -27.19 -4.86
C SER A 61 -12.64 -27.59 -5.44
N PRO A 62 -12.31 -27.23 -6.69
CA PRO A 62 -10.99 -27.50 -7.25
C PRO A 62 -9.89 -26.81 -6.44
N SER A 63 -8.72 -27.44 -6.31
CA SER A 63 -7.47 -26.75 -5.94
C SER A 63 -7.08 -25.86 -7.12
N LEU A 64 -7.66 -24.66 -7.19
CA LEU A 64 -7.54 -23.82 -8.37
C LEU A 64 -6.15 -23.17 -8.42
N GLY A 65 -5.58 -23.24 -9.62
CA GLY A 65 -4.26 -22.73 -9.94
C GLY A 65 -4.26 -21.29 -10.51
N PRO A 66 -3.13 -20.85 -11.10
CA PRO A 66 -2.79 -19.44 -11.38
C PRO A 66 -3.78 -18.64 -12.25
N GLN A 67 -4.66 -19.31 -13.01
CA GLN A 67 -5.59 -18.65 -13.93
C GLN A 67 -6.66 -17.85 -13.18
N VAL A 68 -7.35 -18.46 -12.22
CA VAL A 68 -8.39 -17.78 -11.42
C VAL A 68 -7.77 -16.67 -10.57
N ALA A 69 -6.56 -16.88 -10.04
CA ALA A 69 -5.81 -15.84 -9.35
C ALA A 69 -5.46 -14.64 -10.25
N THR A 70 -5.11 -14.89 -11.51
CA THR A 70 -4.84 -13.82 -12.49
C THR A 70 -6.10 -13.05 -12.84
N GLU A 71 -7.23 -13.75 -13.02
CA GLU A 71 -8.53 -13.14 -13.32
C GLU A 71 -9.03 -12.29 -12.14
N ALA A 72 -8.96 -12.82 -10.91
CA ALA A 72 -9.30 -12.10 -9.69
C ALA A 72 -8.45 -10.83 -9.51
N ARG A 73 -7.13 -10.93 -9.69
CA ARG A 73 -6.22 -9.77 -9.64
C ARG A 73 -6.59 -8.71 -10.68
N THR A 74 -6.91 -9.14 -11.90
CA THR A 74 -7.30 -8.24 -12.98
C THR A 74 -8.62 -7.54 -12.66
N ALA A 75 -9.60 -8.27 -12.14
CA ALA A 75 -10.89 -7.72 -11.73
C ALA A 75 -10.75 -6.73 -10.57
N ALA A 76 -10.02 -7.10 -9.51
CA ALA A 76 -9.76 -6.23 -8.36
C ALA A 76 -9.02 -4.94 -8.77
N SER A 77 -8.01 -5.06 -9.64
CA SER A 77 -7.26 -3.91 -10.16
C SER A 77 -8.10 -3.01 -11.09
N ALA A 78 -9.07 -3.58 -11.82
CA ALA A 78 -9.89 -2.84 -12.75
C ALA A 78 -11.02 -2.05 -12.06
N THR A 79 -11.58 -2.58 -10.96
CA THR A 79 -12.68 -1.92 -10.26
C THR A 79 -12.24 -1.08 -9.06
N GLY A 80 -11.10 -1.40 -8.45
CA GLY A 80 -10.65 -0.75 -7.21
C GLY A 80 -11.54 -1.05 -6.00
N THR A 81 -12.52 -1.95 -6.13
CA THR A 81 -13.52 -2.24 -5.09
C THR A 81 -13.14 -3.43 -4.20
N HIS A 82 -12.00 -4.06 -4.45
CA HIS A 82 -11.48 -5.16 -3.66
C HIS A 82 -9.99 -4.96 -3.42
N VAL A 83 -9.51 -5.36 -2.24
CA VAL A 83 -8.09 -5.42 -1.95
C VAL A 83 -7.62 -6.87 -2.04
N LEU A 84 -6.47 -7.09 -2.66
CA LEU A 84 -5.84 -8.40 -2.73
C LEU A 84 -5.07 -8.70 -1.45
N GLY A 85 -5.22 -9.93 -0.98
CA GLY A 85 -4.46 -10.47 0.15
C GLY A 85 -4.16 -11.94 -0.01
N MET A 86 -3.67 -12.52 1.07
CA MET A 86 -3.26 -13.91 1.16
C MET A 86 -3.37 -14.37 2.62
N ASP A 87 -3.31 -15.66 2.86
CA ASP A 87 -3.06 -16.19 4.18
C ASP A 87 -1.98 -17.29 4.15
N VAL A 88 -1.21 -17.37 5.23
CA VAL A 88 -0.02 -18.24 5.32
C VAL A 88 0.07 -18.94 6.67
N SER A 89 0.82 -20.03 6.68
CA SER A 89 1.07 -20.87 7.86
C SER A 89 2.55 -21.29 7.95
N GLY A 90 2.89 -22.24 8.82
CA GLY A 90 4.24 -22.81 8.88
C GLY A 90 4.71 -23.46 7.57
N TRP A 91 3.78 -23.81 6.67
CA TRP A 91 4.10 -24.41 5.38
C TRP A 91 4.67 -23.45 4.33
N GLN A 92 4.51 -22.15 4.53
CA GLN A 92 5.24 -21.13 3.79
C GLN A 92 6.49 -20.73 4.59
N GLU A 93 7.44 -21.65 4.69
CA GLU A 93 8.65 -21.51 5.52
C GLU A 93 9.43 -20.21 5.21
N SER A 94 9.47 -19.81 3.94
CA SER A 94 10.05 -18.56 3.46
C SER A 94 9.07 -17.86 2.52
N VAL A 95 8.64 -16.66 2.91
CA VAL A 95 7.73 -15.81 2.13
C VAL A 95 8.52 -14.65 1.50
N ASP A 96 8.48 -14.54 0.16
CA ASP A 96 8.97 -13.34 -0.53
C ASP A 96 7.92 -12.21 -0.47
N TRP A 97 7.95 -11.49 0.64
CA TRP A 97 7.05 -10.36 0.92
C TRP A 97 7.18 -9.22 -0.08
N GLY A 98 8.39 -8.98 -0.60
CA GLY A 98 8.64 -7.89 -1.56
C GLY A 98 7.97 -8.20 -2.89
N THR A 99 8.10 -9.45 -3.36
CA THR A 99 7.41 -9.92 -4.56
C THR A 99 5.88 -9.90 -4.37
N ALA A 100 5.36 -10.43 -3.25
CA ALA A 100 3.93 -10.41 -2.96
C ALA A 100 3.35 -8.98 -2.97
N TRP A 101 4.03 -8.03 -2.31
CA TRP A 101 3.65 -6.61 -2.31
C TRP A 101 3.66 -6.00 -3.72
N SER A 102 4.72 -6.27 -4.49
CA SER A 102 4.87 -5.77 -5.86
C SER A 102 3.80 -6.32 -6.81
N ASN A 103 3.33 -7.55 -6.58
CA ASN A 103 2.23 -8.19 -7.29
C ASN A 103 0.84 -7.72 -6.84
N GLY A 104 0.75 -6.83 -5.85
CA GLY A 104 -0.49 -6.16 -5.46
C GLY A 104 -1.09 -6.62 -4.12
N ALA A 105 -0.50 -7.60 -3.42
CA ALA A 105 -1.00 -7.98 -2.09
C ALA A 105 -0.81 -6.83 -1.09
N ARG A 106 -1.80 -6.66 -0.23
CA ARG A 106 -1.90 -5.52 0.70
C ARG A 106 -2.30 -5.93 2.11
N PHE A 107 -2.87 -7.11 2.28
CA PHE A 107 -3.06 -7.71 3.60
C PHE A 107 -2.66 -9.17 3.65
N VAL A 108 -2.42 -9.67 4.86
CA VAL A 108 -2.17 -11.09 5.13
C VAL A 108 -2.76 -11.56 6.46
N TYR A 109 -3.35 -12.76 6.51
CA TYR A 109 -3.56 -13.49 7.76
C TYR A 109 -2.45 -14.54 7.96
N ILE A 110 -1.97 -14.67 9.19
CA ILE A 110 -0.81 -15.52 9.52
C ILE A 110 -1.21 -16.49 10.62
N LYS A 111 -0.99 -17.78 10.38
CA LYS A 111 -1.28 -18.80 11.39
C LYS A 111 -0.45 -18.57 12.62
N THR A 112 -1.12 -18.54 13.76
CA THR A 112 -0.50 -18.27 15.05
C THR A 112 -0.58 -19.49 15.95
N THR A 113 -1.75 -20.11 16.06
CA THR A 113 -2.01 -21.23 16.98
C THR A 113 -2.98 -22.22 16.37
N GLU A 114 -2.98 -23.44 16.90
CA GLU A 114 -3.97 -24.48 16.65
C GLU A 114 -4.26 -25.17 17.98
N SER A 115 -5.53 -25.48 18.25
CA SER A 115 -5.97 -26.05 19.53
C SER A 115 -5.45 -25.23 20.74
N ASP A 116 -5.09 -25.87 21.85
CA ASP A 116 -4.52 -25.23 23.04
C ASP A 116 -3.06 -25.61 23.32
N ASP A 117 -2.38 -26.23 22.36
CA ASP A 117 -1.03 -26.74 22.52
C ASP A 117 -0.06 -26.40 21.37
N TYR A 118 -0.55 -26.02 20.18
CA TYR A 118 0.30 -25.60 19.06
C TYR A 118 0.43 -24.08 18.97
N ALA A 119 1.67 -23.61 18.78
CA ALA A 119 2.00 -22.24 18.41
C ALA A 119 3.04 -22.25 17.29
N SER A 120 2.75 -21.56 16.18
CA SER A 120 3.60 -21.57 15.00
C SER A 120 4.96 -20.92 15.28
N SER A 121 6.03 -21.66 15.04
CA SER A 121 7.40 -21.13 15.14
C SER A 121 7.74 -20.11 14.02
N HIS A 122 6.95 -20.07 12.95
CA HIS A 122 7.12 -19.15 11.82
C HIS A 122 6.40 -17.81 11.99
N PHE A 123 5.42 -17.73 12.90
CA PHE A 123 4.56 -16.56 13.09
C PHE A 123 5.36 -15.26 13.24
N ALA A 124 6.37 -15.25 14.12
CA ALA A 124 7.13 -14.03 14.40
C ALA A 124 7.87 -13.50 13.16
N GLY A 125 8.50 -14.39 12.38
CA GLY A 125 9.22 -14.02 11.16
C GLY A 125 8.29 -13.59 10.03
N GLN A 126 7.16 -14.27 9.88
CA GLN A 126 6.14 -13.90 8.90
C GLN A 126 5.49 -12.55 9.25
N TRP A 127 5.18 -12.33 10.53
CA TRP A 127 4.63 -11.06 11.02
C TRP A 127 5.57 -9.88 10.76
N SER A 128 6.87 -10.04 11.05
CA SER A 128 7.86 -9.00 10.78
C SER A 128 8.01 -8.76 9.28
N GLY A 129 8.12 -9.81 8.46
CA GLY A 129 8.32 -9.66 7.03
C GLY A 129 7.15 -8.97 6.33
N ALA A 130 5.90 -9.30 6.70
CA ALA A 130 4.71 -8.60 6.23
C ALA A 130 4.70 -7.12 6.66
N THR A 131 5.08 -6.85 7.92
CA THR A 131 5.14 -5.49 8.48
C THR A 131 6.15 -4.61 7.73
N ASP A 132 7.31 -5.17 7.38
CA ASP A 132 8.42 -4.46 6.74
C ASP A 132 8.09 -3.97 5.32
N VAL A 133 7.28 -4.74 4.57
CA VAL A 133 6.83 -4.33 3.23
C VAL A 133 5.59 -3.44 3.25
N GLY A 134 4.99 -3.20 4.42
CA GLY A 134 3.85 -2.30 4.55
C GLY A 134 2.49 -2.98 4.64
N MET A 135 2.41 -4.31 4.60
CA MET A 135 1.12 -5.02 4.64
C MET A 135 0.36 -4.77 5.94
N VAL A 136 -0.96 -4.72 5.81
CA VAL A 136 -1.90 -4.97 6.90
C VAL A 136 -1.80 -6.47 7.27
N ARG A 137 -1.75 -6.80 8.55
CA ARG A 137 -1.49 -8.18 8.99
C ARG A 137 -2.37 -8.61 10.16
N GLY A 138 -2.79 -9.86 10.13
CA GLY A 138 -3.67 -10.49 11.11
C GLY A 138 -3.13 -11.82 11.57
N ALA A 139 -3.57 -12.24 12.75
CA ALA A 139 -3.27 -13.54 13.33
C ALA A 139 -4.51 -14.42 13.21
N TYR A 140 -4.34 -15.71 12.92
CA TYR A 140 -5.43 -16.68 13.01
C TYR A 140 -5.14 -17.89 13.89
N HIS A 141 -6.23 -18.48 14.36
CA HIS A 141 -6.25 -19.66 15.22
C HIS A 141 -7.12 -20.75 14.58
N PHE A 142 -6.51 -21.91 14.30
CA PHE A 142 -7.22 -23.11 13.84
C PHE A 142 -7.87 -23.80 15.04
N ALA A 143 -9.19 -23.87 15.03
CA ALA A 143 -9.97 -24.38 16.15
C ALA A 143 -9.91 -25.91 16.24
N ASN A 144 -9.86 -26.43 17.46
CA ASN A 144 -10.20 -27.83 17.73
C ASN A 144 -11.24 -27.92 18.86
N PRO A 145 -12.54 -27.76 18.56
CA PRO A 145 -13.59 -27.77 19.56
C PRO A 145 -13.74 -29.07 20.37
N PHE A 146 -13.16 -30.17 19.92
CA PHE A 146 -13.17 -31.45 20.63
C PHE A 146 -12.25 -31.41 21.87
N GLU A 147 -11.08 -30.78 21.75
CA GLU A 147 -10.02 -30.85 22.78
C GLU A 147 -10.30 -29.96 23.99
N SER A 148 -10.79 -28.73 23.78
CA SER A 148 -11.02 -27.80 24.89
C SER A 148 -12.07 -26.74 24.59
N THR A 149 -12.49 -25.98 25.61
CA THR A 149 -13.53 -24.94 25.49
C THR A 149 -13.07 -23.76 24.64
N GLY A 150 -14.02 -23.01 24.07
CA GLY A 150 -13.71 -21.83 23.26
C GLY A 150 -12.94 -20.76 24.03
N ALA A 151 -13.17 -20.62 25.35
CA ALA A 151 -12.41 -19.69 26.18
C ALA A 151 -10.94 -20.10 26.36
N VAL A 152 -10.65 -21.41 26.47
CA VAL A 152 -9.28 -21.91 26.61
C VAL A 152 -8.48 -21.60 25.35
N GLN A 153 -9.00 -21.95 24.18
CA GLN A 153 -8.33 -21.70 22.91
C GLN A 153 -8.24 -20.20 22.59
N ALA A 154 -9.27 -19.40 22.91
CA ALA A 154 -9.19 -17.95 22.75
C ALA A 154 -8.09 -17.32 23.62
N ASN A 155 -7.91 -17.79 24.86
CA ASN A 155 -6.82 -17.31 25.71
C ASN A 155 -5.45 -17.72 25.17
N TRP A 156 -5.30 -18.99 24.77
CA TRP A 156 -4.09 -19.50 24.15
C TRP A 156 -3.71 -18.67 22.92
N PHE A 157 -4.66 -18.47 22.00
CA PHE A 157 -4.47 -17.66 20.80
C PHE A 157 -4.02 -16.23 21.11
N VAL A 158 -4.73 -15.52 21.99
CA VAL A 158 -4.40 -14.12 22.32
C VAL A 158 -3.05 -14.02 23.04
N ASP A 159 -2.64 -15.03 23.81
CA ASP A 159 -1.33 -15.02 24.48
C ASP A 159 -0.15 -15.38 23.57
N HIS A 160 -0.41 -15.98 22.41
CA HIS A 160 0.63 -16.41 21.46
C HIS A 160 0.68 -15.63 20.15
N GLY A 161 -0.07 -14.53 20.02
CA GLY A 161 0.04 -13.61 18.88
C GLY A 161 -1.29 -13.04 18.39
N GLY A 162 -2.42 -13.59 18.83
CA GLY A 162 -3.77 -13.12 18.52
C GLY A 162 -4.19 -11.79 19.18
N ARG A 163 -3.23 -10.96 19.61
CA ARG A 163 -3.52 -9.64 20.18
C ARG A 163 -3.87 -8.67 19.07
N TRP A 164 -4.74 -7.73 19.39
CA TRP A 164 -5.08 -6.63 18.50
C TRP A 164 -4.87 -5.29 19.18
N SER A 165 -4.50 -4.29 18.39
CA SER A 165 -4.48 -2.90 18.78
C SER A 165 -4.95 -2.04 17.60
N PRO A 166 -5.60 -0.88 17.84
CA PRO A 166 -6.04 0.02 16.78
C PRO A 166 -4.86 0.82 16.19
N ASP A 167 -3.82 0.14 15.74
CA ASP A 167 -2.61 0.73 15.15
C ASP A 167 -2.77 1.07 13.66
N GLY A 168 -3.97 0.84 13.10
CA GLY A 168 -4.28 1.05 11.69
C GLY A 168 -3.64 0.03 10.76
N ARG A 169 -3.02 -1.03 11.28
CA ARG A 169 -2.28 -2.05 10.51
C ARG A 169 -2.60 -3.49 10.94
N THR A 170 -3.31 -3.69 12.05
CA THR A 170 -3.65 -5.00 12.61
C THR A 170 -5.08 -5.43 12.27
N LEU A 171 -5.22 -6.50 11.49
CA LEU A 171 -6.54 -7.10 11.25
C LEU A 171 -7.13 -7.65 12.55
N PRO A 172 -8.46 -7.69 12.70
CA PRO A 172 -9.08 -8.38 13.82
C PRO A 172 -8.53 -9.80 13.99
N PRO A 173 -8.42 -10.33 15.22
CA PRO A 173 -8.04 -11.72 15.41
C PRO A 173 -9.00 -12.63 14.64
N LEU A 174 -8.55 -13.75 14.09
CA LEU A 174 -9.41 -14.62 13.29
C LEU A 174 -9.54 -16.00 13.91
N LEU A 175 -10.79 -16.46 14.02
CA LEU A 175 -11.15 -17.84 14.32
C LEU A 175 -11.31 -18.59 13.00
N ASP A 176 -10.44 -19.55 12.75
CA ASP A 176 -10.60 -20.55 11.71
C ASP A 176 -11.35 -21.74 12.31
N ILE A 177 -12.59 -21.92 11.85
CA ILE A 177 -13.48 -22.98 12.31
C ILE A 177 -14.11 -23.69 11.10
N GLU A 178 -13.54 -24.85 10.79
CA GLU A 178 -13.86 -25.63 9.59
C GLU A 178 -13.96 -27.13 9.90
N TYR A 179 -14.02 -27.96 8.86
CA TYR A 179 -14.17 -29.41 9.01
C TYR A 179 -13.05 -29.99 9.87
N ASP A 180 -13.40 -31.00 10.66
CA ASP A 180 -12.44 -31.68 11.51
C ASP A 180 -11.44 -32.50 10.66
N PRO A 181 -10.13 -32.17 10.67
CA PRO A 181 -9.13 -32.92 9.92
C PRO A 181 -8.73 -34.24 10.60
N TYR A 182 -9.11 -34.44 11.87
CA TYR A 182 -8.66 -35.52 12.75
C TYR A 182 -9.60 -36.72 12.82
N THR A 183 -10.68 -36.75 12.03
CA THR A 183 -11.70 -37.83 12.07
C THR A 183 -11.15 -39.26 11.98
N GLY A 184 -9.97 -39.43 11.35
CA GLY A 184 -9.27 -40.71 11.25
C GLY A 184 -8.50 -41.12 12.51
N THR A 185 -8.17 -40.18 13.39
CA THR A 185 -7.31 -40.36 14.58
C THR A 185 -8.03 -40.25 15.91
N ASP A 186 -9.05 -39.39 16.02
CA ASP A 186 -9.79 -39.15 17.28
C ASP A 186 -11.20 -39.78 17.30
N HIS A 187 -11.62 -40.38 16.18
CA HIS A 187 -12.94 -41.00 15.97
C HIS A 187 -14.13 -40.04 16.11
N THR A 188 -13.95 -38.76 15.80
CA THR A 188 -15.02 -37.78 15.70
C THR A 188 -15.73 -37.83 14.32
N ASN A 189 -16.37 -36.73 13.94
CA ASN A 189 -16.99 -36.51 12.64
C ASN A 189 -16.59 -35.12 12.12
N SER A 190 -17.04 -34.72 10.92
CA SER A 190 -16.78 -33.40 10.33
C SER A 190 -17.07 -32.19 11.24
N CYS A 191 -17.82 -32.38 12.34
CA CYS A 191 -18.17 -31.37 13.34
C CYS A 191 -17.55 -31.66 14.72
N TYR A 192 -16.40 -32.32 14.81
CA TYR A 192 -15.67 -32.58 16.06
C TYR A 192 -16.46 -33.45 17.06
N GLY A 193 -17.42 -34.24 16.57
CA GLY A 193 -18.31 -35.03 17.43
C GLY A 193 -19.36 -34.19 18.18
N LEU A 194 -19.46 -32.89 17.90
CA LEU A 194 -20.34 -31.96 18.61
C LEU A 194 -21.70 -31.82 17.93
N SER A 195 -22.73 -31.59 18.75
CA SER A 195 -24.03 -31.16 18.23
C SER A 195 -24.00 -29.68 17.82
N PRO A 196 -24.88 -29.24 16.90
CA PRO A 196 -24.98 -27.84 16.51
C PRO A 196 -25.11 -26.84 17.68
N ALA A 197 -25.88 -27.18 18.70
CA ALA A 197 -26.07 -26.31 19.86
C ALA A 197 -24.78 -26.15 20.69
N VAL A 198 -23.99 -27.22 20.82
CA VAL A 198 -22.71 -27.21 21.54
C VAL A 198 -21.66 -26.45 20.73
N MET A 199 -21.59 -26.67 19.41
CA MET A 199 -20.71 -25.92 18.51
C MET A 199 -20.99 -24.40 18.57
N VAL A 200 -22.26 -24.00 18.49
CA VAL A 200 -22.66 -22.58 18.63
C VAL A 200 -22.30 -22.01 19.99
N ALA A 201 -22.40 -22.80 21.07
CA ALA A 201 -21.96 -22.36 22.39
C ALA A 201 -20.44 -22.14 22.44
N TRP A 202 -19.67 -23.06 21.86
CA TRP A 202 -18.21 -23.01 21.78
C TRP A 202 -17.72 -21.77 21.01
N ILE A 203 -18.25 -21.53 19.80
CA ILE A 203 -17.87 -20.37 18.97
C ILE A 203 -18.21 -19.06 19.68
N ARG A 204 -19.36 -19.01 20.39
CA ARG A 204 -19.75 -17.83 21.18
C ARG A 204 -18.79 -17.57 22.33
N GLU A 205 -18.34 -18.62 23.02
CA GLU A 205 -17.39 -18.51 24.11
C GLU A 205 -16.03 -18.00 23.62
N PHE A 206 -15.52 -18.54 22.50
CA PHE A 206 -14.31 -18.05 21.85
C PHE A 206 -14.43 -16.57 21.47
N SER A 207 -15.48 -16.22 20.70
CA SER A 207 -15.74 -14.87 20.20
C SER A 207 -15.85 -13.83 21.33
N ASN A 208 -16.57 -14.17 22.41
CA ASN A 208 -16.71 -13.30 23.58
C ASN A 208 -15.40 -13.14 24.36
N THR A 209 -14.60 -14.21 24.46
CA THR A 209 -13.30 -14.17 25.15
C THR A 209 -12.32 -13.30 24.39
N VAL A 210 -12.23 -13.44 23.06
CA VAL A 210 -11.41 -12.55 22.23
C VAL A 210 -11.87 -11.10 22.36
N LEU A 211 -13.17 -10.83 22.22
CA LEU A 211 -13.72 -9.48 22.39
C LEU A 211 -13.36 -8.86 23.74
N ALA A 212 -13.48 -9.64 24.83
CA ALA A 212 -13.14 -9.17 26.16
C ALA A 212 -11.64 -8.85 26.31
N ARG A 213 -10.78 -9.56 25.57
CA ARG A 213 -9.32 -9.41 25.67
C ARG A 213 -8.72 -8.39 24.71
N THR A 214 -9.35 -8.13 23.58
CA THR A 214 -8.80 -7.30 22.52
C THR A 214 -9.63 -6.05 22.21
N GLY A 215 -10.90 -6.03 22.65
CA GLY A 215 -11.84 -4.94 22.34
C GLY A 215 -12.51 -5.06 20.98
N VAL A 216 -12.15 -6.05 20.16
CA VAL A 216 -12.77 -6.33 18.85
C VAL A 216 -13.25 -7.78 18.77
N ARG A 217 -14.35 -8.01 18.04
CA ARG A 217 -14.80 -9.38 17.77
C ARG A 217 -13.83 -10.03 16.78
N PRO A 218 -13.56 -11.34 16.91
CA PRO A 218 -12.76 -12.01 15.91
C PRO A 218 -13.52 -12.10 14.58
N ALA A 219 -12.80 -12.06 13.47
CA ALA A 219 -13.34 -12.56 12.21
C ALA A 219 -13.58 -14.08 12.32
N ILE A 220 -14.55 -14.60 11.57
CA ILE A 220 -14.84 -16.03 11.49
C ILE A 220 -14.54 -16.50 10.08
N TYR A 221 -13.57 -17.39 9.95
CA TYR A 221 -13.34 -18.18 8.75
C TYR A 221 -14.13 -19.48 8.81
N THR A 222 -14.81 -19.82 7.72
CA THR A 222 -15.60 -21.06 7.56
C THR A 222 -15.99 -21.24 6.08
N THR A 223 -16.53 -22.41 5.73
CA THR A 223 -17.38 -22.59 4.55
C THR A 223 -18.87 -22.48 4.89
N THR A 224 -19.70 -22.17 3.90
CA THR A 224 -21.17 -22.17 4.08
C THR A 224 -21.70 -23.57 4.39
N ASN A 225 -21.10 -24.61 3.83
CA ASN A 225 -21.55 -25.98 4.03
C ASN A 225 -21.24 -26.46 5.44
N TRP A 226 -20.01 -26.24 5.92
CA TRP A 226 -19.63 -26.52 7.31
C TRP A 226 -20.53 -25.78 8.29
N TRP A 227 -20.75 -24.48 8.06
CA TRP A 227 -21.59 -23.68 8.95
C TRP A 227 -23.03 -24.21 9.04
N LYS A 228 -23.63 -24.59 7.91
CA LYS A 228 -24.97 -25.20 7.88
C LYS A 228 -25.01 -26.52 8.64
N LEU A 229 -24.02 -27.37 8.40
CA LEU A 229 -23.92 -28.71 8.98
C LEU A 229 -23.69 -28.64 10.50
N CYS A 230 -22.62 -27.96 10.90
CA CYS A 230 -22.08 -28.02 12.26
C CYS A 230 -22.64 -26.97 13.21
N THR A 231 -23.36 -25.95 12.71
CA THR A 231 -24.02 -24.94 13.56
C THR A 231 -25.54 -24.92 13.42
N GLY A 232 -26.10 -25.74 12.53
CA GLY A 232 -27.52 -25.67 12.15
C GLY A 232 -27.86 -24.37 11.41
N ASN A 233 -26.88 -23.80 10.71
CA ASN A 233 -26.96 -22.51 10.04
C ASN A 233 -27.35 -21.36 11.00
N SER A 234 -26.67 -21.26 12.14
CA SER A 234 -26.97 -20.26 13.16
C SER A 234 -26.79 -18.83 12.64
N SER A 235 -27.77 -17.95 12.89
CA SER A 235 -27.70 -16.52 12.57
C SER A 235 -27.12 -15.64 13.69
N SER A 236 -26.62 -16.25 14.76
CA SER A 236 -26.21 -15.55 15.99
C SER A 236 -24.93 -14.72 15.86
N PHE A 237 -24.20 -14.82 14.74
CA PHE A 237 -22.84 -14.34 14.60
C PHE A 237 -22.66 -13.24 13.54
N GLY A 238 -23.76 -12.65 13.05
CA GLY A 238 -23.70 -11.58 12.04
C GLY A 238 -22.93 -10.31 12.44
N ALA A 239 -22.59 -10.16 13.73
CA ALA A 239 -21.73 -9.08 14.22
C ALA A 239 -20.22 -9.39 14.12
N ASN A 240 -19.84 -10.65 13.88
CA ASN A 240 -18.47 -11.04 13.58
C ASN A 240 -18.20 -10.79 12.09
N PRO A 241 -17.05 -10.25 11.67
CA PRO A 241 -16.67 -10.21 10.27
C PRO A 241 -16.62 -11.62 9.67
N LEU A 242 -17.12 -11.80 8.46
CA LEU A 242 -17.10 -13.09 7.77
C LEU A 242 -15.90 -13.15 6.82
N PHE A 243 -15.07 -14.17 7.00
CA PHE A 243 -14.06 -14.58 6.03
C PHE A 243 -14.55 -15.89 5.40
N ILE A 244 -15.18 -15.84 4.24
CA ILE A 244 -15.80 -17.04 3.65
C ILE A 244 -14.82 -17.75 2.73
N ALA A 245 -14.75 -19.08 2.83
CA ALA A 245 -14.05 -19.90 1.86
C ALA A 245 -15.01 -20.49 0.84
N ARG A 246 -14.69 -20.26 -0.45
CA ARG A 246 -15.32 -20.91 -1.59
C ARG A 246 -14.39 -20.78 -2.79
N TRP A 247 -14.04 -21.88 -3.42
CA TRP A 247 -13.12 -21.88 -4.57
C TRP A 247 -13.88 -22.23 -5.87
N PRO A 248 -14.54 -21.26 -6.52
CA PRO A 248 -15.33 -21.51 -7.72
C PRO A 248 -14.44 -21.64 -8.95
N GLU A 249 -14.82 -22.48 -9.91
CA GLU A 249 -14.14 -22.59 -11.20
C GLU A 249 -13.97 -21.24 -11.92
N ASN A 250 -14.96 -20.35 -11.81
CA ASN A 250 -14.90 -19.00 -12.34
C ASN A 250 -15.09 -17.98 -11.22
N ILE A 251 -14.20 -16.99 -11.12
CA ILE A 251 -14.29 -15.95 -10.08
C ILE A 251 -15.60 -15.15 -10.15
N SER A 252 -16.20 -15.04 -11.34
CA SER A 252 -17.50 -14.40 -11.55
C SER A 252 -18.67 -15.09 -10.85
N ASP A 253 -18.50 -16.34 -10.41
CA ASP A 253 -19.52 -17.08 -9.66
C ASP A 253 -19.59 -16.60 -8.19
N GLY A 254 -18.63 -15.78 -7.76
CA GLY A 254 -18.58 -15.10 -6.47
C GLY A 254 -18.39 -16.02 -5.26
N ALA A 255 -18.58 -15.47 -4.06
CA ALA A 255 -18.51 -16.21 -2.81
C ALA A 255 -19.73 -17.13 -2.54
N GLY A 256 -20.75 -17.07 -3.38
CA GLY A 256 -21.93 -17.94 -3.30
C GLY A 256 -22.91 -17.52 -2.20
N THR A 257 -23.78 -18.45 -1.80
CA THR A 257 -24.71 -18.19 -0.69
C THR A 257 -23.93 -18.13 0.62
N LEU A 258 -24.12 -17.06 1.40
CA LEU A 258 -23.48 -16.88 2.70
C LEU A 258 -24.26 -17.60 3.82
N PRO A 259 -23.61 -17.94 4.93
CA PRO A 259 -24.29 -18.50 6.08
C PRO A 259 -25.27 -17.49 6.71
N ALA A 260 -26.29 -17.99 7.42
CA ALA A 260 -27.30 -17.12 8.01
C ALA A 260 -26.68 -16.11 9.00
N GLY A 261 -27.24 -14.91 9.06
CA GLY A 261 -26.76 -13.83 9.92
C GLY A 261 -25.81 -12.85 9.22
N TRP A 262 -25.16 -13.25 8.13
CA TRP A 262 -24.35 -12.37 7.30
C TRP A 262 -25.08 -11.95 6.04
N SER A 263 -25.16 -10.64 5.81
CA SER A 263 -25.67 -10.07 4.56
C SER A 263 -24.61 -9.99 3.47
N ASP A 264 -23.32 -9.93 3.86
CA ASP A 264 -22.17 -9.91 2.96
C ASP A 264 -20.92 -10.48 3.66
N TYR A 265 -19.88 -10.81 2.89
CA TYR A 265 -18.57 -11.22 3.41
C TYR A 265 -17.65 -10.01 3.59
N SER A 266 -16.73 -10.08 4.56
CA SER A 266 -15.65 -9.09 4.72
C SER A 266 -14.42 -9.49 3.91
N ILE A 267 -14.10 -10.78 3.90
CA ILE A 267 -13.00 -11.36 3.13
C ILE A 267 -13.49 -12.66 2.47
N TRP A 268 -12.98 -12.95 1.29
CA TRP A 268 -13.27 -14.18 0.55
C TRP A 268 -11.95 -14.87 0.17
N GLN A 269 -11.77 -16.10 0.68
CA GLN A 269 -10.70 -17.01 0.24
C GLN A 269 -11.22 -17.69 -1.04
N TYR A 270 -10.65 -17.32 -2.18
CA TYR A 270 -11.18 -17.71 -3.50
C TYR A 270 -10.35 -18.80 -4.19
N ALA A 271 -9.13 -19.05 -3.73
CA ALA A 271 -8.28 -20.13 -4.22
C ALA A 271 -7.23 -20.51 -3.17
N SER A 272 -6.80 -21.77 -3.16
CA SER A 272 -5.74 -22.25 -2.26
C SER A 272 -4.30 -22.10 -2.78
N THR A 273 -4.16 -21.71 -4.05
CA THR A 273 -2.86 -21.41 -4.65
C THR A 273 -3.01 -20.30 -5.69
N GLY A 274 -1.93 -19.61 -6.02
CA GLY A 274 -2.02 -18.57 -7.05
C GLY A 274 -0.79 -17.68 -7.19
N THR A 275 -1.04 -16.38 -7.20
CA THR A 275 -0.01 -15.34 -7.42
C THR A 275 0.81 -15.08 -6.16
N PHE A 276 0.18 -15.16 -4.99
CA PHE A 276 0.80 -14.94 -3.69
C PHE A 276 1.16 -16.28 -3.03
N PRO A 277 2.11 -16.32 -2.08
CA PRO A 277 2.35 -17.50 -1.25
C PRO A 277 1.11 -17.86 -0.43
N GLY A 278 0.83 -19.15 -0.28
CA GLY A 278 -0.35 -19.63 0.44
C GLY A 278 -1.65 -19.39 -0.33
N ASP A 279 -2.74 -19.26 0.42
CA ASP A 279 -4.07 -19.10 -0.12
C ASP A 279 -4.30 -17.66 -0.61
N GLN A 280 -5.29 -17.47 -1.49
CA GLN A 280 -5.54 -16.20 -2.17
C GLN A 280 -6.84 -15.57 -1.70
N ASP A 281 -6.75 -14.29 -1.28
CA ASP A 281 -7.85 -13.60 -0.63
C ASP A 281 -8.26 -12.30 -1.33
N LEU A 282 -9.54 -11.98 -1.19
CA LEU A 282 -10.12 -10.70 -1.56
C LEU A 282 -10.84 -10.10 -0.35
N PHE A 283 -10.40 -8.93 0.08
CA PHE A 283 -11.18 -8.10 0.99
C PHE A 283 -12.28 -7.39 0.20
N ASN A 284 -13.50 -7.43 0.73
CA ASN A 284 -14.69 -6.80 0.15
C ASN A 284 -14.72 -5.32 0.51
N GLY A 285 -14.03 -4.53 -0.31
CA GLY A 285 -13.86 -3.10 -0.15
C GLY A 285 -12.53 -2.62 -0.70
N ASP A 286 -12.35 -1.31 -0.78
CA ASP A 286 -11.08 -0.72 -1.19
C ASP A 286 -10.05 -0.72 -0.04
N TYR A 287 -8.85 -0.20 -0.32
CA TYR A 287 -7.76 -0.14 0.67
C TYR A 287 -8.08 0.79 1.85
N SER A 288 -8.90 1.81 1.66
CA SER A 288 -9.36 2.68 2.75
C SER A 288 -10.29 1.94 3.70
N GLN A 289 -11.20 1.14 3.15
CA GLN A 289 -12.12 0.30 3.90
C GLN A 289 -11.39 -0.83 4.63
N LEU A 290 -10.31 -1.36 4.05
CA LEU A 290 -9.41 -2.28 4.76
C LEU A 290 -8.76 -1.59 5.96
N HIS A 291 -8.32 -0.34 5.81
CA HIS A 291 -7.80 0.45 6.93
C HIS A 291 -8.86 0.78 7.99
N LEU A 292 -10.13 0.96 7.61
CA LEU A 292 -11.26 1.05 8.55
C LEU A 292 -11.40 -0.24 9.34
N PHE A 293 -11.43 -1.36 8.61
CA PHE A 293 -11.61 -2.70 9.15
C PHE A 293 -10.56 -3.02 10.23
N VAL A 294 -9.30 -2.65 10.02
CA VAL A 294 -8.21 -2.87 11.00
C VAL A 294 -8.23 -1.86 12.15
N SER A 295 -8.92 -0.73 12.01
CA SER A 295 -8.97 0.31 13.05
C SER A 295 -10.10 0.09 14.06
N ASN A 296 -11.19 -0.57 13.67
CA ASN A 296 -12.37 -0.73 14.54
C ASN A 296 -13.00 -2.14 14.52
N GLY A 297 -12.50 -3.07 13.71
CA GLY A 297 -13.02 -4.43 13.59
C GLY A 297 -14.46 -4.54 13.08
N GLN A 298 -15.00 -3.49 12.45
CA GLN A 298 -16.35 -3.48 11.91
C GLN A 298 -16.35 -3.81 10.42
N THR A 299 -17.26 -4.68 10.01
CA THR A 299 -17.54 -4.98 8.60
C THR A 299 -17.89 -3.69 7.84
N PRO A 300 -17.18 -3.32 6.77
CA PRO A 300 -17.60 -2.22 5.91
C PRO A 300 -18.95 -2.57 5.29
N THR A 301 -20.00 -1.80 5.58
CA THR A 301 -21.27 -1.91 4.86
C THR A 301 -21.32 -0.86 3.77
N GLY A 302 -21.38 -1.29 2.51
CA GLY A 302 -21.44 -0.44 1.32
C GLY A 302 -20.07 -0.27 0.67
N GLY A 303 -20.00 -0.44 -0.66
CA GLY A 303 -18.80 -0.13 -1.42
C GLY A 303 -18.36 1.34 -1.25
N PRO A 304 -17.15 1.71 -1.69
CA PRO A 304 -16.60 3.02 -1.42
C PRO A 304 -17.44 4.12 -2.04
N SER A 305 -17.61 5.23 -1.31
CA SER A 305 -18.12 6.44 -1.93
C SER A 305 -17.06 6.95 -2.91
N LEU A 306 -17.48 7.52 -4.04
CA LEU A 306 -16.54 8.12 -5.01
C LEU A 306 -15.69 9.24 -4.36
N ASP A 307 -16.22 9.84 -3.30
CA ASP A 307 -15.57 10.88 -2.53
C ASP A 307 -14.45 10.34 -1.64
N ALA A 308 -14.61 9.15 -1.05
CA ALA A 308 -13.56 8.49 -0.26
C ALA A 308 -12.31 8.20 -1.10
N ASN A 309 -12.50 7.72 -2.33
CA ASN A 309 -11.42 7.49 -3.30
C ASN A 309 -10.69 8.80 -3.66
N TYR A 310 -11.46 9.86 -3.92
CA TYR A 310 -10.92 11.19 -4.19
C TYR A 310 -10.07 11.73 -3.02
N ILE A 311 -10.60 11.65 -1.81
CA ILE A 311 -9.92 12.10 -0.59
C ILE A 311 -8.63 11.29 -0.39
N SER A 312 -8.68 9.97 -0.54
CA SER A 312 -7.53 9.09 -0.37
C SER A 312 -6.41 9.41 -1.38
N ALA A 313 -6.77 9.68 -2.64
CA ALA A 313 -5.81 10.13 -3.64
C ALA A 313 -5.13 11.46 -3.27
N LEU A 314 -5.87 12.42 -2.70
CA LEU A 314 -5.29 13.68 -2.23
C LEU A 314 -4.28 13.47 -1.09
N TYR A 315 -4.64 12.65 -0.09
CA TYR A 315 -3.74 12.32 1.02
C TYR A 315 -2.44 11.67 0.53
N GLN A 316 -2.54 10.76 -0.43
CA GLN A 316 -1.35 10.15 -1.05
C GLN A 316 -0.53 11.17 -1.83
N ASP A 317 -1.17 11.95 -2.70
CA ASP A 317 -0.48 12.85 -3.62
C ASP A 317 0.19 14.05 -2.96
N TYR A 318 -0.39 14.56 -1.86
CA TYR A 318 0.14 15.68 -1.11
C TYR A 318 0.96 15.24 0.10
N LEU A 319 0.47 14.27 0.87
CA LEU A 319 0.97 13.99 2.22
C LEU A 319 1.76 12.66 2.29
N ASP A 320 1.91 11.94 1.17
CA ASP A 320 2.57 10.63 1.08
C ASP A 320 2.12 9.67 2.20
N ARG A 321 0.84 9.74 2.57
CA ARG A 321 0.22 8.86 3.56
C ARG A 321 -1.23 8.62 3.23
N PHE A 322 -1.82 7.59 3.82
CA PHE A 322 -3.24 7.32 3.71
C PHE A 322 -4.06 8.11 4.77
N PRO A 323 -5.32 8.45 4.48
CA PRO A 323 -6.22 9.03 5.49
C PRO A 323 -6.73 7.97 6.48
N SER A 324 -7.08 8.41 7.69
CA SER A 324 -7.90 7.63 8.62
C SER A 324 -9.40 7.75 8.33
N ALA A 325 -10.22 6.93 9.01
CA ALA A 325 -11.69 7.04 9.00
C ALA A 325 -12.19 8.47 9.28
N ALA A 326 -11.63 9.07 10.33
CA ALA A 326 -12.02 10.41 10.76
C ALA A 326 -11.64 11.46 9.71
N ASN A 327 -10.52 11.26 8.99
CA ASN A 327 -10.13 12.13 7.90
C ASN A 327 -11.08 12.05 6.71
N ILE A 328 -11.49 10.84 6.32
CA ILE A 328 -12.46 10.64 5.22
C ILE A 328 -13.80 11.26 5.60
N ASN A 329 -14.36 10.88 6.75
CA ASN A 329 -15.65 11.39 7.23
C ASN A 329 -15.68 12.92 7.36
N PHE A 330 -14.57 13.53 7.79
CA PHE A 330 -14.44 14.98 7.85
C PHE A 330 -14.64 15.61 6.46
N TRP A 331 -13.90 15.16 5.46
CA TRP A 331 -13.96 15.72 4.10
C TRP A 331 -15.26 15.38 3.36
N GLU A 332 -15.80 14.16 3.55
CA GLU A 332 -17.11 13.79 3.01
C GLU A 332 -18.22 14.68 3.58
N GLY A 333 -18.13 15.09 4.86
CA GLY A 333 -19.05 16.08 5.43
C GLY A 333 -19.02 17.43 4.70
N PHE A 334 -17.84 17.88 4.25
CA PHE A 334 -17.74 19.10 3.42
C PHE A 334 -18.38 18.91 2.05
N LEU A 335 -18.16 17.78 1.39
CA LEU A 335 -18.75 17.48 0.09
C LEU A 335 -20.27 17.35 0.18
N ALA A 336 -20.78 16.68 1.21
CA ALA A 336 -22.21 16.52 1.47
C ALA A 336 -22.94 17.85 1.71
N THR A 337 -22.24 18.88 2.22
CA THR A 337 -22.79 20.24 2.38
C THR A 337 -22.68 21.11 1.12
N GLY A 338 -22.19 20.54 0.01
CA GLY A 338 -22.05 21.22 -1.27
C GLY A 338 -20.74 21.99 -1.44
N SER A 339 -19.75 21.78 -0.56
CA SER A 339 -18.43 22.39 -0.73
C SER A 339 -17.77 21.86 -2.02
N PRO A 340 -17.21 22.73 -2.87
CA PRO A 340 -16.59 22.27 -4.10
C PRO A 340 -15.25 21.58 -3.81
N ARG A 341 -14.87 20.62 -4.66
CA ARG A 341 -13.57 19.93 -4.60
C ARG A 341 -12.37 20.88 -4.65
N SER A 342 -12.51 22.05 -5.27
CA SER A 342 -11.49 23.11 -5.25
C SER A 342 -11.17 23.60 -3.85
N THR A 343 -12.16 23.72 -2.95
CA THR A 343 -11.94 24.09 -1.54
C THR A 343 -11.14 23.02 -0.81
N ILE A 344 -11.43 21.75 -1.08
CA ILE A 344 -10.72 20.63 -0.45
C ILE A 344 -9.28 20.56 -0.98
N ALA A 345 -9.08 20.56 -2.29
CA ALA A 345 -7.76 20.55 -2.91
C ALA A 345 -6.88 21.71 -2.42
N ALA A 346 -7.43 22.93 -2.34
CA ALA A 346 -6.73 24.08 -1.78
C ALA A 346 -6.34 23.86 -0.30
N SER A 347 -7.20 23.24 0.49
CA SER A 347 -6.90 22.95 1.91
C SER A 347 -5.71 21.99 2.09
N PHE A 348 -5.47 21.07 1.15
CA PHE A 348 -4.25 20.23 1.16
C PHE A 348 -3.01 21.03 0.79
N VAL A 349 -3.08 21.87 -0.25
CA VAL A 349 -1.99 22.77 -0.67
C VAL A 349 -1.57 23.71 0.48
N ASP A 350 -2.54 24.18 1.25
CA ASP A 350 -2.33 25.12 2.36
C ASP A 350 -2.05 24.44 3.71
N SER A 351 -2.10 23.11 3.76
CA SER A 351 -1.88 22.38 5.01
C SER A 351 -0.43 22.53 5.49
N ASP A 352 -0.25 22.64 6.81
CA ASP A 352 1.08 22.69 7.42
C ASP A 352 1.90 21.44 7.09
N GLU A 353 1.26 20.27 7.03
CA GLU A 353 1.92 19.01 6.67
C GLU A 353 2.49 19.06 5.25
N TYR A 354 1.73 19.60 4.29
CA TYR A 354 2.21 19.76 2.93
C TYR A 354 3.31 20.80 2.81
N ARG A 355 3.14 21.96 3.46
CA ARG A 355 4.17 23.02 3.52
C ARG A 355 5.49 22.47 4.03
N LEU A 356 5.44 21.70 5.11
CA LEU A 356 6.61 21.07 5.70
C LEU A 356 7.30 20.09 4.74
N LYS A 357 6.54 19.27 4.01
CA LYS A 357 7.10 18.39 2.98
C LYS A 357 7.79 19.16 1.86
N ARG A 358 7.21 20.27 1.41
CA ARG A 358 7.79 21.12 0.37
C ARG A 358 9.05 21.85 0.86
N ILE A 359 9.07 22.27 2.12
CA ILE A 359 10.29 22.78 2.77
C ILE A 359 11.39 21.72 2.79
N ASP A 360 11.07 20.51 3.26
CA ASP A 360 12.04 19.42 3.38
C ASP A 360 12.59 19.00 2.00
N ALA A 361 11.71 18.93 0.98
CA ALA A 361 12.09 18.69 -0.40
C ALA A 361 13.00 19.80 -0.97
N ALA A 362 12.68 21.08 -0.76
CA ALA A 362 13.53 22.18 -1.24
C ALA A 362 14.94 22.14 -0.64
N TYR A 363 15.07 21.84 0.66
CA TYR A 363 16.38 21.69 1.30
C TYR A 363 17.18 20.53 0.68
N HIS A 364 16.52 19.39 0.47
CA HIS A 364 17.16 18.21 -0.08
C HIS A 364 17.53 18.41 -1.56
N ASP A 365 16.59 18.80 -2.39
CA ASP A 365 16.70 18.79 -3.85
C ASP A 365 17.53 19.98 -4.36
N ILE A 366 17.47 21.14 -3.70
CA ILE A 366 18.16 22.36 -4.15
C ILE A 366 19.49 22.56 -3.41
N LEU A 367 19.52 22.33 -2.10
CA LEU A 367 20.71 22.58 -1.27
C LEU A 367 21.49 21.29 -0.95
N GLY A 368 20.95 20.11 -1.25
CA GLY A 368 21.64 18.83 -1.04
C GLY A 368 21.82 18.47 0.44
N ARG A 369 20.92 18.93 1.32
CA ARG A 369 21.01 18.67 2.77
C ARG A 369 19.63 18.58 3.41
N THR A 370 19.56 18.01 4.61
CA THR A 370 18.33 18.01 5.41
C THR A 370 18.07 19.38 6.04
N ALA A 371 16.79 19.74 6.16
CA ALA A 371 16.37 20.95 6.85
C ALA A 371 16.76 20.92 8.34
N GLU A 372 17.33 22.02 8.84
CA GLU A 372 17.49 22.19 10.28
C GLU A 372 16.12 22.44 10.93
N VAL A 373 15.89 21.93 12.15
CA VAL A 373 14.60 22.04 12.84
C VAL A 373 14.14 23.50 12.97
N SER A 374 15.05 24.41 13.34
CA SER A 374 14.75 25.85 13.48
C SER A 374 14.47 26.51 12.13
N GLY A 375 15.27 26.23 11.11
CA GLY A 375 15.08 26.73 9.75
C GLY A 375 13.76 26.28 9.15
N ARG A 376 13.43 24.99 9.27
CA ARG A 376 12.16 24.39 8.85
C ARG A 376 10.96 25.08 9.49
N GLN A 377 11.01 25.35 10.80
CA GLN A 377 9.94 26.04 11.52
C GLN A 377 9.85 27.54 11.22
N ASN A 378 10.96 28.19 10.85
CA ASN A 378 10.94 29.57 10.39
C ASN A 378 10.22 29.69 9.04
N TRP A 379 10.51 28.78 8.11
CA TRP A 379 9.82 28.74 6.82
C TRP A 379 8.33 28.47 6.96
N LEU A 380 7.95 27.49 7.79
CA LEU A 380 6.53 27.21 8.03
C LEU A 380 5.79 28.45 8.56
N ARG A 381 6.37 29.17 9.52
CA ARG A 381 5.77 30.41 10.05
C ARG A 381 5.67 31.52 9.01
N ALA A 382 6.66 31.64 8.11
CA ALA A 382 6.61 32.60 7.01
C ALA A 382 5.47 32.25 6.03
N MET A 383 5.28 30.95 5.74
CA MET A 383 4.17 30.47 4.90
C MET A 383 2.81 30.68 5.56
N GLN A 384 2.69 30.39 6.86
CA GLN A 384 1.46 30.65 7.63
C GLN A 384 1.11 32.14 7.69
N ALA A 385 2.12 33.02 7.70
CA ALA A 385 1.94 34.46 7.67
C ALA A 385 1.66 35.03 6.27
N GLY A 386 1.67 34.19 5.22
CA GLY A 386 1.49 34.61 3.83
C GLY A 386 2.64 35.45 3.28
N VAL A 387 3.82 35.41 3.93
CA VAL A 387 5.01 36.14 3.49
C VAL A 387 5.64 35.46 2.27
N ILE A 388 5.54 34.14 2.20
CA ILE A 388 6.05 33.31 1.11
C ILE A 388 5.04 32.19 0.84
N THR A 389 4.79 31.83 -0.41
CA THR A 389 3.92 30.70 -0.71
C THR A 389 4.65 29.37 -0.52
N THR A 390 3.89 28.26 -0.55
CA THR A 390 4.44 26.90 -0.44
C THR A 390 5.50 26.60 -1.50
N ASP A 391 5.38 27.18 -2.71
CA ASP A 391 6.27 26.89 -3.82
C ASP A 391 7.37 27.98 -4.03
N ASP A 392 7.19 29.19 -3.50
CA ASP A 392 8.20 30.26 -3.54
C ASP A 392 9.47 29.97 -2.72
N ILE A 393 9.43 28.96 -1.83
CA ILE A 393 10.63 28.56 -1.08
C ILE A 393 11.74 28.08 -2.02
N GLU A 394 11.39 27.45 -3.14
CA GLU A 394 12.36 26.98 -4.12
C GLU A 394 13.12 28.16 -4.75
N THR A 395 12.40 29.22 -5.17
CA THR A 395 13.01 30.43 -5.74
C THR A 395 13.92 31.13 -4.73
N SER A 396 13.54 31.14 -3.46
CA SER A 396 14.37 31.66 -2.36
C SER A 396 15.66 30.87 -2.19
N PHE A 397 15.62 29.55 -2.37
CA PHE A 397 16.81 28.70 -2.25
C PHE A 397 17.72 28.80 -3.46
N TYR A 398 17.16 28.82 -4.68
CA TYR A 398 17.93 29.09 -5.89
C TYR A 398 18.65 30.45 -5.82
N ALA A 399 18.02 31.48 -5.24
CA ALA A 399 18.63 32.81 -5.12
C ALA A 399 19.65 32.96 -3.97
N SER A 400 19.74 31.96 -3.08
CA SER A 400 20.52 32.02 -1.84
C SER A 400 22.03 32.08 -2.07
N ASP A 401 22.76 32.61 -1.08
CA ASP A 401 24.23 32.54 -1.09
C ASP A 401 24.73 31.09 -1.04
N GLU A 402 24.02 30.20 -0.35
CA GLU A 402 24.40 28.80 -0.26
C GLU A 402 24.38 28.11 -1.63
N TYR A 403 23.28 28.24 -2.37
CA TYR A 403 23.18 27.71 -3.73
C TYR A 403 24.25 28.30 -4.64
N TYR A 404 24.45 29.63 -4.58
CA TYR A 404 25.49 30.32 -5.35
C TYR A 404 26.90 29.74 -5.11
N GLN A 405 27.28 29.55 -3.84
CA GLN A 405 28.60 29.02 -3.48
C GLN A 405 28.76 27.55 -3.88
N ARG A 406 27.72 26.72 -3.69
CA ARG A 406 27.74 25.30 -4.11
C ARG A 406 27.96 25.14 -5.60
N HIS A 407 27.47 26.09 -6.39
CA HIS A 407 27.64 26.10 -7.84
C HIS A 407 28.85 26.92 -8.31
N GLY A 408 29.88 27.08 -7.47
CA GLY A 408 31.17 27.64 -7.87
C GLY A 408 31.36 29.12 -7.56
N GLY A 409 30.37 29.78 -6.95
CA GLY A 409 30.55 31.11 -6.37
C GLY A 409 30.82 32.23 -7.37
N THR A 410 30.40 32.06 -8.63
CA THR A 410 30.51 33.10 -9.67
C THR A 410 29.18 33.30 -10.37
N ASP A 411 28.93 34.49 -10.91
CA ASP A 411 27.67 34.78 -11.60
C ASP A 411 27.49 33.94 -12.87
N THR A 412 28.60 33.59 -13.54
CA THR A 412 28.60 32.71 -14.70
C THR A 412 28.24 31.27 -14.31
N SER A 413 28.80 30.76 -13.22
CA SER A 413 28.52 29.40 -12.76
C SER A 413 27.13 29.29 -12.14
N PHE A 414 26.63 30.36 -11.52
CA PHE A 414 25.24 30.50 -11.10
C PHE A 414 24.26 30.48 -12.28
N ALA A 415 24.50 31.27 -13.33
CA ALA A 415 23.69 31.24 -14.54
C ALA A 415 23.66 29.84 -15.16
N LYS A 416 24.82 29.18 -15.27
CA LYS A 416 24.91 27.79 -15.74
C LYS A 416 24.10 26.83 -14.87
N ALA A 417 24.11 27.00 -13.55
CA ALA A 417 23.32 26.17 -12.65
C ALA A 417 21.82 26.33 -12.91
N LEU A 418 21.31 27.57 -13.06
CA LEU A 418 19.89 27.81 -13.36
C LEU A 418 19.45 27.22 -14.71
N TYR A 419 20.31 27.26 -15.74
CA TYR A 419 20.05 26.58 -17.02
C TYR A 419 19.84 25.08 -16.82
N ASN A 420 20.74 24.43 -16.08
CA ASN A 420 20.68 22.99 -15.87
C ASN A 420 19.52 22.57 -14.95
N THR A 421 19.15 23.37 -13.96
CA THR A 421 18.12 22.99 -12.98
C THR A 421 16.71 23.42 -13.41
N LEU A 422 16.54 24.65 -13.88
CA LEU A 422 15.21 25.21 -14.20
C LEU A 422 14.82 25.02 -15.67
N LEU A 423 15.78 25.04 -16.60
CA LEU A 423 15.50 24.81 -18.03
C LEU A 423 15.81 23.35 -18.43
N GLU A 424 16.54 22.61 -17.59
CA GLU A 424 17.03 21.25 -17.85
C GLU A 424 17.76 21.13 -19.20
N ARG A 425 18.55 22.16 -19.54
CA ARG A 425 19.42 22.19 -20.73
C ARG A 425 20.65 23.03 -20.49
N ASP A 426 21.73 22.73 -21.22
CA ASP A 426 22.94 23.55 -21.21
C ASP A 426 22.71 24.83 -22.03
N GLY A 427 23.21 25.95 -21.53
CA GLY A 427 23.32 27.21 -22.26
C GLY A 427 24.70 27.41 -22.89
N GLY A 428 24.80 28.35 -23.81
CA GLY A 428 26.06 28.77 -24.42
C GLY A 428 26.85 29.75 -23.55
N ALA A 429 28.15 29.88 -23.82
CA ALA A 429 29.03 30.80 -23.10
C ALA A 429 28.55 32.27 -23.15
N SER A 430 27.95 32.70 -24.27
CA SER A 430 27.36 34.04 -24.40
C SER A 430 26.10 34.23 -23.56
N GLU A 431 25.27 33.19 -23.42
CA GLU A 431 24.09 33.22 -22.55
C GLU A 431 24.50 33.31 -21.08
N TYR A 432 25.48 32.51 -20.67
CA TYR A 432 26.02 32.58 -19.30
C TYR A 432 26.62 33.95 -18.99
N ALA A 433 27.35 34.55 -19.93
CA ALA A 433 27.90 35.89 -19.77
C ALA A 433 26.81 36.98 -19.68
N PHE A 434 25.75 36.85 -20.49
CA PHE A 434 24.60 37.76 -20.46
C PHE A 434 23.91 37.74 -19.09
N TRP A 435 23.54 36.54 -18.62
CA TRP A 435 22.88 36.39 -17.32
C TRP A 435 23.78 36.78 -16.16
N ALA A 436 25.08 36.46 -16.22
CA ALA A 436 26.05 36.93 -15.23
C ALA A 436 26.16 38.47 -15.19
N GLY A 437 25.98 39.14 -16.31
CA GLY A 437 25.85 40.60 -16.37
C GLY A 437 24.62 41.10 -15.62
N LEU A 438 23.46 40.46 -15.85
CA LEU A 438 22.21 40.81 -15.18
C LEU A 438 22.24 40.49 -13.69
N THR A 439 22.89 39.40 -13.27
CA THR A 439 23.06 39.07 -11.84
C THR A 439 23.75 40.20 -11.08
N ARG A 440 24.77 40.83 -11.68
CA ARG A 440 25.47 41.97 -11.07
C ARG A 440 24.63 43.24 -11.01
N GLN A 441 23.72 43.42 -11.97
CA GLN A 441 22.92 44.63 -12.10
C GLN A 441 21.63 44.56 -11.25
N GLN A 442 20.98 43.41 -11.23
CA GLN A 442 19.64 43.20 -10.67
C GLN A 442 19.63 42.28 -9.44
N GLY A 443 20.73 41.56 -9.18
CA GLY A 443 20.83 40.57 -8.12
C GLY A 443 20.33 39.17 -8.52
N ARG A 444 20.68 38.17 -7.70
CA ARG A 444 20.33 36.76 -7.95
C ARG A 444 18.84 36.49 -7.89
N ALA A 445 18.12 37.07 -6.93
CA ALA A 445 16.68 36.87 -6.77
C ALA A 445 15.92 37.28 -8.04
N TRP A 446 16.27 38.44 -8.62
CA TRP A 446 15.66 38.90 -9.87
C TRP A 446 15.96 37.95 -11.03
N VAL A 447 17.22 37.51 -11.18
CA VAL A 447 17.59 36.56 -12.24
C VAL A 447 16.89 35.21 -12.06
N THR A 448 16.84 34.66 -10.85
CA THR A 448 16.09 33.43 -10.55
C THR A 448 14.63 33.54 -10.95
N ALA A 449 13.97 34.67 -10.63
CA ALA A 449 12.58 34.89 -11.03
C ALA A 449 12.41 34.89 -12.56
N GLN A 450 13.34 35.47 -13.33
CA GLN A 450 13.27 35.44 -14.80
C GLN A 450 13.34 34.02 -15.38
N PHE A 451 14.11 33.12 -14.76
CA PHE A 451 14.14 31.70 -15.16
C PHE A 451 12.89 30.98 -14.69
N TRP A 452 12.50 31.17 -13.44
CA TRP A 452 11.36 30.50 -12.81
C TRP A 452 10.04 30.80 -13.54
N ASP A 453 9.81 32.05 -13.91
CA ASP A 453 8.60 32.52 -14.61
C ASP A 453 8.71 32.37 -16.13
N SER A 454 9.79 31.79 -16.64
CA SER A 454 9.93 31.55 -18.07
C SER A 454 8.90 30.52 -18.54
N THR A 455 8.33 30.73 -19.73
CA THR A 455 7.39 29.78 -20.35
C THR A 455 7.98 28.36 -20.43
N GLU A 456 9.28 28.24 -20.63
CA GLU A 456 10.00 26.95 -20.70
C GLU A 456 9.96 26.21 -19.35
N THR A 457 10.35 26.88 -18.26
CA THR A 457 10.35 26.28 -16.92
C THR A 457 8.92 26.00 -16.44
N ILE A 458 7.99 26.93 -16.60
CA ILE A 458 6.58 26.72 -16.22
C ILE A 458 6.00 25.52 -16.98
N SER A 459 6.27 25.40 -18.29
CA SER A 459 5.76 24.27 -19.08
C SER A 459 6.24 22.92 -18.54
N LYS A 460 7.49 22.85 -18.07
CA LYS A 460 8.06 21.63 -17.47
C LYS A 460 7.39 21.30 -16.13
N ARG A 461 7.23 22.29 -15.24
CA ARG A 461 6.57 22.08 -13.94
C ARG A 461 5.10 21.67 -14.12
N VAL A 462 4.37 22.33 -15.02
CA VAL A 462 2.98 21.96 -15.38
C VAL A 462 2.92 20.53 -15.93
N ALA A 463 3.82 20.15 -16.84
CA ALA A 463 3.87 18.80 -17.40
C ALA A 463 4.16 17.74 -16.33
N ALA A 464 5.06 18.03 -15.38
CA ALA A 464 5.35 17.15 -14.25
C ALA A 464 4.11 16.99 -13.33
N MET A 465 3.39 18.07 -13.03
CA MET A 465 2.14 18.02 -12.27
C MET A 465 1.04 17.25 -13.00
N TYR A 466 0.93 17.41 -14.32
CA TYR A 466 0.01 16.63 -15.16
C TYR A 466 0.28 15.14 -15.05
N ASN A 467 1.54 14.75 -15.20
CA ASN A 467 1.92 13.35 -15.10
C ASN A 467 1.68 12.79 -13.69
N ARG A 468 2.00 13.56 -12.65
CA ARG A 468 1.78 13.16 -11.25
C ARG A 468 0.30 12.99 -10.95
N TYR A 469 -0.53 14.00 -11.21
CA TYR A 469 -1.92 14.04 -10.75
C TYR A 469 -2.91 13.43 -11.74
N LEU A 470 -2.66 13.53 -13.05
CA LEU A 470 -3.56 13.03 -14.09
C LEU A 470 -3.03 11.81 -14.85
N GLY A 471 -1.75 11.44 -14.66
CA GLY A 471 -1.18 10.21 -15.25
C GLY A 471 -0.92 10.29 -16.75
N ARG A 472 -0.88 11.51 -17.31
CA ARG A 472 -0.61 11.75 -18.74
C ARG A 472 0.07 13.09 -18.94
N GLN A 473 0.60 13.29 -20.15
CA GLN A 473 1.09 14.61 -20.58
C GLN A 473 -0.08 15.54 -20.92
N PRO A 474 0.09 16.88 -20.74
CA PRO A 474 -0.87 17.84 -21.24
C PRO A 474 -0.81 17.91 -22.77
N ASP A 475 -1.97 18.09 -23.41
CA ASP A 475 -2.01 18.49 -24.82
C ASP A 475 -1.55 19.96 -24.96
N PRO A 476 -1.17 20.43 -26.17
CA PRO A 476 -0.65 21.78 -26.35
C PRO A 476 -1.59 22.91 -25.88
N SER A 477 -2.91 22.72 -25.97
CA SER A 477 -3.88 23.73 -25.54
C SER A 477 -4.05 23.75 -24.03
N GLY A 478 -4.09 22.56 -23.41
CA GLY A 478 -4.06 22.39 -21.96
C GLY A 478 -2.79 23.02 -21.37
N LEU A 479 -1.62 22.67 -21.91
CA LEU A 479 -0.33 23.19 -21.44
C LEU A 479 -0.30 24.73 -21.47
N SER A 480 -0.70 25.34 -22.59
CA SER A 480 -0.76 26.80 -22.72
C SER A 480 -1.70 27.45 -21.69
N THR A 481 -2.86 26.84 -21.44
CA THR A 481 -3.83 27.33 -20.46
C THR A 481 -3.27 27.30 -19.04
N TRP A 482 -2.64 26.19 -18.66
CA TRP A 482 -2.07 26.04 -17.32
C TRP A 482 -0.82 26.88 -17.11
N VAL A 483 0.00 27.10 -18.15
CA VAL A 483 1.14 28.03 -18.10
C VAL A 483 0.65 29.46 -17.86
N ALA A 484 -0.43 29.89 -18.53
CA ALA A 484 -1.01 31.20 -18.31
C ALA A 484 -1.62 31.35 -16.91
N LEU A 485 -2.17 30.26 -16.35
CA LEU A 485 -2.70 30.25 -14.98
C LEU A 485 -1.59 30.26 -13.94
N ASP A 486 -0.49 29.55 -14.17
CA ASP A 486 0.68 29.54 -13.29
C ASP A 486 1.26 30.95 -13.10
N LEU A 487 1.38 31.72 -14.17
CA LEU A 487 1.81 33.13 -14.10
C LEU A 487 0.89 34.01 -13.25
N GLN A 488 -0.35 33.59 -12.99
CA GLN A 488 -1.32 34.35 -12.19
C GLN A 488 -1.44 33.85 -10.75
N LEU A 489 -1.38 32.52 -10.55
CA LEU A 489 -1.71 31.86 -9.29
C LEU A 489 -0.54 31.06 -8.69
N GLY A 490 0.56 30.91 -9.43
CA GLY A 490 1.69 30.06 -9.12
C GLY A 490 1.37 28.56 -9.16
N ASP A 491 2.42 27.78 -8.92
CA ASP A 491 2.41 26.32 -8.86
C ASP A 491 1.31 25.76 -7.95
N SER A 492 1.07 26.41 -6.80
CA SER A 492 0.03 26.03 -5.84
C SER A 492 -1.38 26.11 -6.44
N GLY A 493 -1.66 27.15 -7.25
CA GLY A 493 -2.92 27.30 -7.96
C GLY A 493 -3.12 26.26 -9.06
N VAL A 494 -2.07 25.96 -9.83
CA VAL A 494 -2.10 24.89 -10.84
C VAL A 494 -2.38 23.54 -10.17
N ARG A 495 -1.68 23.24 -9.08
CA ARG A 495 -1.83 22.00 -8.32
C ARG A 495 -3.25 21.81 -7.79
N ALA A 496 -3.81 22.84 -7.14
CA ALA A 496 -5.20 22.82 -6.68
C ALA A 496 -6.20 22.68 -7.83
N GLY A 497 -5.96 23.34 -8.97
CA GLY A 497 -6.80 23.26 -10.16
C GLY A 497 -6.83 21.85 -10.76
N LEU A 498 -5.66 21.23 -10.93
CA LEU A 498 -5.57 19.86 -11.45
C LEU A 498 -6.23 18.86 -10.50
N THR A 499 -5.93 18.95 -9.21
CA THR A 499 -6.43 18.01 -8.18
C THR A 499 -7.88 18.27 -7.74
N SER A 500 -8.54 19.30 -8.26
CA SER A 500 -10.00 19.51 -8.13
C SER A 500 -10.78 19.19 -9.40
N SER A 501 -10.09 18.86 -10.50
CA SER A 501 -10.71 18.60 -11.80
C SER A 501 -11.56 17.32 -11.81
N GLY A 502 -12.53 17.24 -12.72
CA GLY A 502 -13.29 16.01 -12.95
C GLY A 502 -12.40 14.83 -13.39
N GLU A 503 -11.32 15.12 -14.12
CA GLU A 503 -10.36 14.12 -14.57
C GLU A 503 -9.58 13.48 -13.41
N TYR A 504 -9.09 14.29 -12.47
CA TYR A 504 -8.44 13.78 -11.26
C TYR A 504 -9.37 12.89 -10.45
N PHE A 505 -10.63 13.30 -10.29
CA PHE A 505 -11.64 12.53 -9.57
C PHE A 505 -12.01 11.23 -10.29
N ALA A 506 -12.05 11.22 -11.62
CA ALA A 506 -12.23 9.98 -12.37
C ALA A 506 -11.03 9.04 -12.17
N ARG A 507 -9.81 9.59 -12.22
CA ARG A 507 -8.58 8.82 -12.00
C ARG A 507 -8.48 8.28 -10.57
N SER A 508 -8.93 9.03 -9.56
CA SER A 508 -8.88 8.57 -8.17
C SER A 508 -9.72 7.32 -7.92
N GLN A 509 -10.71 7.02 -8.78
CA GLN A 509 -11.51 5.79 -8.64
C GLN A 509 -10.74 4.52 -9.02
N ALA A 510 -9.59 4.65 -9.70
CA ALA A 510 -8.77 3.55 -10.18
C ALA A 510 -7.39 3.50 -9.50
N ARG A 511 -7.23 4.22 -8.37
CA ARG A 511 -6.00 4.34 -7.59
C ARG A 511 -6.26 3.91 -6.16
#